data_AF-A0A1V5DAE0-F1
#
_entry.id   AF-A0A1V5DAE0-F1
#
_cell.length_a   1.000
_cell.length_b   1.000
_cell.length_c   1.000
_cell.angle_alpha   90.00
_cell.angle_beta   90.00
_cell.angle_gamma   90.00
#
_symmetry.space_group_name_H-M   'P 1'
#
loop_
_entity.id
_entity.type
_entity.pdbx_description
1 polymer ?
#
loop_
_entity_poly.entity_id
_entity_poly.type
_entity_poly.pdbx_seq_one_letter_code
_entity_poly.pdbx_strand_id
1 'polypeptide(L)'
;MNVYFAHPCFNDAQEAFKTEFLSKLSSALSHRQDIIIMDPFDHTPNIEGDRETKLKMAEDVKIECIRLLEECDVVIALVDGSDTGVAFEAGYAHAVNKPVILISQGDCSTANAMLIGAAKMMFDNILDKEQMEKLAGMLEWFDATISKYPGKPWDN
;
A
#
# COMPACT_ATOMS: atom_id res chain seq x y z
N MET A 1 12.72 -7.02 -0.57
CA MET A 1 11.44 -6.71 -1.23
C MET A 1 11.00 -5.27 -0.95
N ASN A 2 10.46 -4.60 -1.97
CA ASN A 2 9.86 -3.26 -1.87
C ASN A 2 8.34 -3.37 -1.74
N VAL A 3 7.73 -2.69 -0.77
CA VAL A 3 6.29 -2.70 -0.51
C VAL A 3 5.76 -1.29 -0.68
N TYR A 4 4.89 -1.06 -1.67
CA TYR A 4 4.24 0.24 -1.82
C TYR A 4 3.04 0.33 -0.88
N PHE A 5 2.97 1.39 -0.07
CA PHE A 5 1.84 1.64 0.81
C PHE A 5 0.92 2.70 0.23
N ALA A 6 -0.16 2.26 -0.42
CA ALA A 6 -1.22 3.11 -0.95
C ALA A 6 -2.20 3.50 0.18
N HIS A 7 -2.20 4.76 0.59
CA HIS A 7 -3.12 5.28 1.62
C HIS A 7 -3.38 6.78 1.43
N PRO A 8 -4.53 7.31 1.91
CA PRO A 8 -4.73 8.74 2.04
C PRO A 8 -3.94 9.32 3.22
N CYS A 9 -3.57 10.60 3.17
CA CYS A 9 -2.92 11.33 4.28
C CYS A 9 -3.24 12.83 4.26
N PHE A 10 -4.53 13.16 4.13
CA PHE A 10 -5.03 14.52 3.92
C PHE A 10 -5.57 15.19 5.19
N ASN A 11 -5.66 14.45 6.30
CA ASN A 11 -6.10 14.96 7.59
C ASN A 11 -5.39 14.25 8.75
N ASP A 12 -5.49 14.84 9.95
CA ASP A 12 -4.82 14.37 11.17
C ASP A 12 -5.16 12.91 11.52
N ALA A 13 -6.40 12.46 11.27
CA ALA A 13 -6.79 11.08 11.57
C ALA A 13 -6.10 10.08 10.63
N GLN A 14 -5.95 10.44 9.35
CA GLN A 14 -5.21 9.63 8.36
C GLN A 14 -3.72 9.62 8.65
N GLU A 15 -3.14 10.76 9.04
CA GLU A 15 -1.74 10.85 9.45
C GLU A 15 -1.45 10.05 10.73
N ALA A 16 -2.35 10.12 11.72
CA ALA A 16 -2.26 9.31 12.94
C ALA A 16 -2.32 7.82 12.62
N PHE A 17 -3.27 7.39 11.77
CA PHE A 17 -3.36 6.00 11.33
C PHE A 17 -2.07 5.56 10.63
N LYS A 18 -1.59 6.34 9.65
CA LYS A 18 -0.35 6.07 8.89
C LYS A 18 0.81 5.83 9.85
N THR A 19 0.99 6.75 10.79
CA THR A 19 2.09 6.70 11.77
C THR A 19 2.00 5.45 12.65
N GLU A 20 0.81 5.12 13.14
CA GLU A 20 0.61 3.94 13.97
C GLU A 20 0.82 2.64 13.17
N PHE A 21 0.27 2.57 11.96
CA PHE A 21 0.40 1.42 11.07
C PHE A 21 1.87 1.16 10.73
N LEU A 22 2.60 2.18 10.26
CA LEU A 22 4.02 2.06 9.91
C LEU A 22 4.86 1.66 11.13
N SER A 23 4.58 2.24 12.30
CA SER A 23 5.26 1.87 13.55
C SER A 23 5.04 0.41 13.92
N LYS A 24 3.78 -0.06 13.89
CA LYS A 24 3.44 -1.45 14.21
C LYS A 24 4.00 -2.44 13.20
N LEU A 25 3.91 -2.13 11.90
CA LEU A 25 4.44 -2.98 10.84
C LEU A 25 5.97 -3.07 10.92
N SER A 26 6.65 -1.93 11.13
CA SER A 26 8.10 -1.89 11.35
C SER A 26 8.53 -2.70 12.57
N SER A 27 7.75 -2.62 13.67
CA SER A 27 8.00 -3.45 14.85
C SER A 27 7.81 -4.94 14.58
N ALA A 28 6.80 -5.33 13.78
CA ALA A 28 6.56 -6.74 13.42
C ALA A 28 7.66 -7.28 12.49
N LEU A 29 8.18 -6.42 11.61
CA LEU A 29 9.25 -6.73 10.65
C LEU A 29 10.65 -6.35 11.16
N SER A 30 10.85 -6.13 12.46
CA SER A 30 12.11 -5.56 12.99
C SER A 30 13.36 -6.39 12.68
N HIS A 31 13.18 -7.67 12.33
CA HIS A 31 14.23 -8.61 11.98
C HIS A 31 14.46 -8.74 10.45
N ARG A 32 13.68 -8.02 9.63
CA ARG A 32 13.65 -8.04 8.17
C ARG A 32 13.96 -6.67 7.58
N GLN A 33 15.22 -6.25 7.66
CA GLN A 33 15.69 -4.97 7.10
C GLN A 33 15.66 -4.92 5.56
N ASP A 34 15.46 -6.07 4.93
CA ASP A 34 15.35 -6.26 3.49
C ASP A 34 13.93 -6.04 2.95
N ILE A 35 12.92 -5.89 3.81
CA ILE A 35 11.56 -5.51 3.44
C ILE A 35 11.41 -4.00 3.67
N ILE A 36 11.31 -3.24 2.58
CA ILE A 36 11.28 -1.78 2.59
C ILE A 36 9.86 -1.31 2.31
N ILE A 37 9.27 -0.55 3.23
CA ILE A 37 7.96 0.10 3.03
C ILE A 37 8.19 1.46 2.36
N MET A 38 7.58 1.66 1.21
CA MET A 38 7.63 2.90 0.43
C MET A 38 6.33 3.67 0.66
N ASP A 39 6.41 4.77 1.41
CA ASP A 39 5.31 5.72 1.63
C ASP A 39 5.39 6.83 0.55
N PRO A 40 4.37 6.99 -0.32
CA PRO A 40 4.39 8.02 -1.37
C PRO A 40 4.53 9.45 -0.82
N PHE A 41 4.12 9.71 0.42
CA PHE A 41 4.25 11.02 1.07
C PHE A 41 5.69 11.33 1.55
N ASP A 42 6.60 10.35 1.55
CA ASP A 42 8.04 10.59 1.76
C ASP A 42 8.74 11.06 0.48
N HIS A 43 8.13 10.81 -0.68
CA HIS A 43 8.69 11.08 -2.01
C HIS A 43 8.02 12.27 -2.70
N THR A 44 6.78 12.58 -2.34
CA THR A 44 5.98 13.63 -2.96
C THR A 44 5.40 14.56 -1.89
N PRO A 45 5.34 15.87 -2.14
CA PRO A 45 4.77 16.80 -1.17
C PRO A 45 3.26 16.58 -1.07
N ASN A 46 2.72 16.69 0.15
CA ASN A 46 1.28 16.78 0.34
C ASN A 46 0.80 18.17 -0.10
N ILE A 47 0.18 18.22 -1.28
CA ILE A 47 -0.30 19.45 -1.92
C ILE A 47 -1.83 19.52 -1.93
N GLU A 48 -2.51 18.59 -1.27
CA GLU A 48 -3.97 18.62 -1.15
C GLU A 48 -4.38 19.81 -0.26
N GLY A 49 -5.30 20.63 -0.78
CA GLY A 49 -5.73 21.89 -0.15
C GLY A 49 -5.18 23.15 -0.81
N ASP A 50 -4.09 23.06 -1.59
CA ASP A 50 -3.59 24.16 -2.44
C ASP A 50 -3.89 23.87 -3.91
N ARG A 51 -4.97 24.49 -4.43
CA ARG A 51 -5.40 24.30 -5.81
C ARG A 51 -4.34 24.70 -6.83
N GLU A 52 -3.61 25.79 -6.61
CA GLU A 52 -2.66 26.31 -7.60
C GLU A 52 -1.43 25.38 -7.67
N THR A 53 -0.88 25.02 -6.51
CA THR A 53 0.25 24.10 -6.44
C THR A 53 -0.13 22.71 -6.95
N LYS A 54 -1.33 22.21 -6.59
CA LYS A 54 -1.86 20.95 -7.12
C LYS A 54 -1.87 20.90 -8.64
N LEU A 55 -2.41 21.92 -9.30
CA LEU A 55 -2.47 21.95 -10.77
C LEU A 55 -1.08 22.00 -11.43
N LYS A 56 -0.08 22.58 -10.77
CA LYS A 56 1.30 22.64 -11.29
C LYS A 56 2.05 21.34 -11.08
N MET A 57 1.88 20.70 -9.92
CA MET A 57 2.70 19.56 -9.49
C MET A 57 2.02 18.20 -9.68
N ALA A 58 0.73 18.14 -10.04
CA ALA A 58 0.00 16.88 -10.18
C ALA A 58 0.68 15.88 -11.14
N GLU A 59 1.27 16.38 -12.23
CA GLU A 59 2.00 15.52 -13.17
C GLU A 59 3.26 14.92 -12.54
N ASP A 60 4.04 15.73 -11.81
CA ASP A 60 5.26 15.28 -11.13
C ASP A 60 4.93 14.28 -10.01
N VAL A 61 3.90 14.55 -9.21
CA VAL A 61 3.41 13.63 -8.17
C VAL A 61 2.99 12.29 -8.80
N LYS A 62 2.20 12.34 -9.88
CA LYS A 62 1.77 11.13 -10.59
C LYS A 62 2.96 10.35 -11.14
N ILE A 63 3.92 11.01 -11.79
CA ILE A 63 5.12 10.36 -12.35
C ILE A 63 5.89 9.65 -11.23
N GLU A 64 6.11 10.32 -10.10
CA GLU A 64 6.84 9.75 -8.98
C GLU A 64 6.08 8.57 -8.35
N CYS A 65 4.77 8.68 -8.10
CA CYS A 65 3.98 7.55 -7.59
C CYS A 65 3.97 6.36 -8.55
N ILE A 66 3.89 6.58 -9.86
CA ILE A 66 4.00 5.51 -10.86
C ILE A 66 5.38 4.86 -10.82
N ARG A 67 6.46 5.64 -10.70
CA ARG A 67 7.83 5.11 -10.55
C ARG A 67 7.94 4.21 -9.32
N LEU A 68 7.42 4.64 -8.17
CA LEU A 68 7.40 3.84 -6.95
C LEU A 68 6.56 2.55 -7.14
N LEU A 69 5.40 2.65 -7.80
CA LEU A 69 4.57 1.50 -8.15
C LEU A 69 5.26 0.55 -9.13
N GLU A 70 6.15 1.02 -10.01
CA GLU A 70 6.93 0.19 -10.92
C GLU A 70 8.11 -0.50 -10.22
N GLU A 71 8.68 0.12 -9.18
CA GLU A 71 9.80 -0.41 -8.40
C GLU A 71 9.38 -1.32 -7.24
N CYS A 72 8.11 -1.30 -6.84
CA CYS A 72 7.61 -2.17 -5.77
C CYS A 72 7.41 -3.63 -6.22
N ASP A 73 7.41 -4.55 -5.27
CA ASP A 73 7.12 -5.97 -5.51
C ASP A 73 5.66 -6.31 -5.15
N VAL A 74 5.06 -5.55 -4.23
CA VAL A 74 3.72 -5.74 -3.71
C VAL A 74 3.12 -4.40 -3.28
N VAL A 75 1.80 -4.27 -3.40
CA VAL A 75 1.04 -3.10 -2.93
C VAL A 75 0.20 -3.48 -1.71
N ILE A 76 0.28 -2.67 -0.66
CA ILE A 76 -0.69 -2.65 0.44
C ILE A 76 -1.59 -1.43 0.21
N ALA A 77 -2.90 -1.62 0.12
CA ALA A 77 -3.87 -0.57 -0.14
C ALA A 77 -4.85 -0.42 1.03
N LEU A 78 -4.83 0.75 1.68
CA LEU A 78 -5.80 1.12 2.70
C LEU A 78 -7.11 1.56 2.05
N VAL A 79 -8.16 0.75 2.18
CA VAL A 79 -9.43 1.01 1.48
C VAL A 79 -10.40 1.92 2.24
N ASP A 80 -10.03 2.33 3.45
CA ASP A 80 -10.84 3.22 4.28
C ASP A 80 -11.02 4.60 3.62
N GLY A 81 -12.23 5.14 3.71
CA GLY A 81 -12.54 6.48 3.20
C GLY A 81 -12.79 6.58 1.69
N SER A 82 -12.76 5.46 0.95
CA SER A 82 -13.05 5.41 -0.49
C SER A 82 -12.17 6.36 -1.32
N ASP A 83 -10.88 6.46 -0.98
CA ASP A 83 -9.96 7.33 -1.67
C ASP A 83 -9.74 6.90 -3.14
N THR A 84 -9.95 7.83 -4.07
CA THR A 84 -9.79 7.54 -5.50
C THR A 84 -8.33 7.42 -5.94
N GLY A 85 -7.39 8.00 -5.19
CA GLY A 85 -5.95 7.84 -5.41
C GLY A 85 -5.53 6.40 -5.13
N VAL A 86 -5.90 5.87 -3.96
CA VAL A 86 -5.66 4.46 -3.61
C VAL A 86 -6.31 3.52 -4.64
N ALA A 87 -7.52 3.84 -5.12
CA ALA A 87 -8.17 3.05 -6.16
C ALA A 87 -7.40 3.05 -7.50
N PHE A 88 -6.84 4.21 -7.88
CA PHE A 88 -6.00 4.33 -9.07
C PHE A 88 -4.71 3.51 -8.94
N GLU A 89 -4.04 3.60 -7.79
CA GLU A 89 -2.78 2.90 -7.50
C GLU A 89 -2.97 1.38 -7.48
N ALA A 90 -4.00 0.89 -6.77
CA ALA A 90 -4.35 -0.53 -6.76
C ALA A 90 -4.75 -1.04 -8.15
N GLY A 91 -5.50 -0.24 -8.91
CA GLY A 91 -5.88 -0.57 -10.28
C GLY A 91 -4.67 -0.67 -11.22
N TYR A 92 -3.73 0.27 -11.13
CA TYR A 92 -2.47 0.23 -11.89
C TYR A 92 -1.67 -1.02 -11.54
N ALA A 93 -1.45 -1.27 -10.24
CA ALA A 93 -0.73 -2.43 -9.74
C ALA A 93 -1.32 -3.75 -10.27
N HIS A 94 -2.66 -3.89 -10.22
CA HIS A 94 -3.35 -5.04 -10.78
C HIS A 94 -3.10 -5.18 -12.29
N ALA A 95 -3.19 -4.08 -13.06
CA ALA A 95 -2.97 -4.10 -14.51
C ALA A 95 -1.54 -4.52 -14.91
N VAL A 96 -0.54 -4.24 -14.06
CA VAL A 96 0.85 -4.64 -14.26
C VAL A 96 1.25 -5.93 -13.51
N ASN A 97 0.26 -6.72 -13.06
CA ASN A 97 0.43 -8.00 -12.37
C ASN A 97 1.20 -7.93 -11.04
N LYS A 98 1.09 -6.81 -10.33
CA LYS A 98 1.60 -6.70 -8.96
C LYS A 98 0.52 -7.15 -7.96
N PRO A 99 0.86 -8.00 -6.98
CA PRO A 99 -0.08 -8.42 -5.96
C PRO A 99 -0.57 -7.21 -5.15
N VAL A 100 -1.88 -7.12 -4.97
CA VAL A 100 -2.54 -6.11 -4.15
C VAL A 100 -3.08 -6.78 -2.88
N ILE A 101 -2.72 -6.23 -1.73
CA ILE A 101 -3.23 -6.60 -0.42
C ILE A 101 -4.12 -5.46 0.04
N LEU A 102 -5.39 -5.72 0.34
CA LEU A 102 -6.25 -4.70 0.94
C LEU A 102 -6.13 -4.76 2.46
N ILE A 103 -6.15 -3.60 3.09
CA ILE A 103 -6.24 -3.46 4.54
C ILE A 103 -7.33 -2.44 4.90
N SER A 104 -7.96 -2.63 6.05
CA SER A 104 -8.92 -1.69 6.62
C SER A 104 -8.77 -1.64 8.14
N GLN A 105 -9.06 -0.48 8.73
CA GLN A 105 -9.24 -0.33 10.18
C GLN A 105 -10.45 -1.09 10.71
N GLY A 106 -11.42 -1.39 9.86
CA GLY A 106 -12.66 -2.07 10.23
C GLY A 106 -12.91 -3.31 9.39
N ASP A 107 -13.32 -3.11 8.13
CA ASP A 107 -13.78 -4.18 7.24
C ASP A 107 -13.50 -3.85 5.76
N CYS A 108 -12.67 -4.67 5.12
CA CYS A 108 -12.33 -4.56 3.70
C CYS A 108 -13.52 -4.82 2.77
N SER A 109 -14.57 -5.50 3.24
CA SER A 109 -15.78 -5.78 2.45
C SER A 109 -16.55 -4.52 2.07
N THR A 110 -16.27 -3.39 2.73
CA THR A 110 -16.82 -2.07 2.41
C THR A 110 -16.19 -1.44 1.16
N ALA A 111 -15.06 -1.96 0.69
CA ALA A 111 -14.43 -1.50 -0.53
C ALA A 111 -15.28 -1.79 -1.77
N ASN A 112 -15.04 -1.04 -2.85
CA ASN A 112 -15.72 -1.30 -4.11
C ASN A 112 -15.36 -2.71 -4.65
N ALA A 113 -16.32 -3.34 -5.35
CA ALA A 113 -16.15 -4.67 -5.94
C ALA A 113 -14.90 -4.83 -6.81
N MET A 114 -14.46 -3.76 -7.50
CA MET A 114 -13.24 -3.77 -8.31
C MET A 114 -11.98 -3.95 -7.45
N LEU A 115 -11.92 -3.30 -6.29
CA LEU A 115 -10.80 -3.44 -5.36
C LEU A 115 -10.79 -4.84 -4.75
N ILE A 116 -11.95 -5.33 -4.30
CA ILE A 116 -12.10 -6.68 -3.76
C ILE A 116 -11.68 -7.73 -4.81
N GLY A 117 -12.09 -7.55 -6.07
CA GLY A 117 -11.71 -8.44 -7.17
C GLY A 117 -10.23 -8.37 -7.57
N ALA A 118 -9.56 -7.23 -7.34
CA ALA A 118 -8.13 -7.08 -7.60
C ALA A 118 -7.26 -7.63 -6.46
N ALA A 119 -7.82 -7.78 -5.26
CA ALA A 119 -7.10 -8.21 -4.07
C ALA A 119 -6.64 -9.67 -4.17
N LYS A 120 -5.38 -9.92 -3.81
CA LYS A 120 -4.92 -11.28 -3.53
C LYS A 120 -5.31 -11.70 -2.12
N MET A 121 -5.24 -10.77 -1.16
CA MET A 121 -5.54 -10.98 0.26
C MET A 121 -6.11 -9.71 0.88
N MET A 122 -6.83 -9.85 2.00
CA MET A 122 -7.51 -8.76 2.69
C MET A 122 -7.34 -8.91 4.21
N PHE A 123 -7.15 -7.80 4.92
CA PHE A 123 -7.01 -7.76 6.38
C PHE A 123 -7.92 -6.70 7.00
N ASP A 124 -8.85 -7.18 7.81
CA ASP A 124 -9.76 -6.36 8.62
C ASP A 124 -9.08 -6.01 9.94
N ASN A 125 -9.52 -4.92 10.58
CA ASN A 125 -9.00 -4.47 11.88
C ASN A 125 -7.47 -4.43 11.92
N ILE A 126 -6.84 -3.87 10.88
CA ILE A 126 -5.41 -4.06 10.62
C ILE A 126 -4.46 -3.62 11.77
N LEU A 127 -4.91 -2.70 12.63
CA LEU A 127 -4.12 -2.27 13.78
C LEU A 127 -4.10 -3.28 14.93
N ASP A 128 -4.93 -4.32 14.89
CA ASP A 128 -4.88 -5.42 15.84
C ASP A 128 -3.57 -6.19 15.70
N LYS A 129 -2.96 -6.53 16.84
CA LYS A 129 -1.66 -7.20 16.89
C LYS A 129 -1.62 -8.48 16.03
N GLU A 130 -2.66 -9.30 16.12
CA GLU A 130 -2.75 -10.55 15.36
C GLU A 130 -2.78 -10.31 13.84
N GLN A 131 -3.49 -9.27 13.39
CA GLN A 131 -3.59 -8.93 11.97
C GLN A 131 -2.27 -8.38 11.45
N MET A 132 -1.60 -7.54 12.25
CA MET A 132 -0.28 -7.03 11.94
C MET A 132 0.76 -8.17 11.82
N GLU A 133 0.74 -9.13 12.73
CA GLU A 133 1.62 -10.31 12.68
C GLU A 133 1.35 -11.18 11.45
N LYS A 134 0.08 -11.36 11.07
CA LYS A 134 -0.28 -12.09 9.84
C LYS A 134 0.18 -11.35 8.58
N LEU A 135 -0.03 -10.03 8.51
CA LEU A 135 0.46 -9.21 7.40
C LEU A 135 1.99 -9.30 7.28
N ALA A 136 2.72 -9.16 8.39
CA ALA A 136 4.17 -9.26 8.42
C ALA A 136 4.66 -10.63 7.93
N GLY A 137 4.15 -11.73 8.50
CA GLY A 137 4.53 -13.08 8.07
C GLY A 137 4.18 -13.37 6.61
N MET A 138 3.13 -12.74 6.09
CA MET A 138 2.77 -12.83 4.69
C MET A 138 3.75 -12.08 3.78
N LEU A 139 4.18 -10.87 4.15
CA LEU A 139 5.23 -10.13 3.44
C LEU A 139 6.55 -10.91 3.41
N GLU A 140 6.89 -11.57 4.52
CA GLU A 140 8.06 -12.45 4.58
C GLU A 140 7.95 -13.64 3.62
N TRP A 141 6.76 -14.23 3.52
CA TRP A 141 6.49 -15.30 2.58
C TRP A 141 6.53 -14.81 1.13
N PHE A 142 6.01 -13.61 0.85
CA PHE A 142 6.10 -12.96 -0.46
C PHE A 142 7.57 -12.80 -0.90
N ASP A 143 8.39 -12.20 -0.04
CA ASP A 143 9.81 -11.97 -0.32
C ASP A 143 10.59 -13.29 -0.55
N ALA A 144 10.34 -14.30 0.28
CA ALA A 144 10.93 -15.62 0.10
C ALA A 144 10.50 -16.29 -1.22
N THR A 145 9.26 -16.08 -1.64
CA THR A 145 8.72 -16.64 -2.88
C THR A 145 9.30 -15.96 -4.11
N ILE A 146 9.39 -14.62 -4.11
CA ILE A 146 10.03 -13.84 -5.19
C ILE A 146 11.49 -14.23 -5.34
N SER A 147 12.21 -14.36 -4.22
CA SER A 147 13.61 -14.78 -4.20
C SER A 147 13.82 -16.19 -4.78
N LYS A 148 12.87 -17.10 -4.56
CA LYS A 148 12.95 -18.50 -5.03
C LYS A 148 12.48 -18.68 -6.46
N TYR A 149 11.52 -17.87 -6.93
CA TYR A 149 10.91 -17.97 -8.26
C TYR A 149 10.95 -16.61 -8.98
N PRO A 150 12.13 -16.17 -9.42
CA PRO A 150 12.25 -14.91 -10.14
C PRO A 150 11.46 -14.99 -11.45
N GLY A 151 10.46 -14.12 -11.58
CA GLY A 151 9.83 -13.83 -12.87
C GLY A 151 8.38 -14.26 -13.10
N LYS A 152 7.63 -14.81 -12.11
CA LYS A 152 6.14 -14.91 -12.08
C LYS A 152 5.65 -15.77 -10.89
N PRO A 153 5.59 -15.25 -9.65
CA PRO A 153 4.98 -15.99 -8.55
C PRO A 153 3.45 -15.87 -8.48
N TRP A 154 2.85 -14.95 -9.25
CA TRP A 154 1.47 -14.47 -9.02
C TRP A 154 0.46 -14.86 -10.10
N ASP A 155 0.91 -15.58 -11.13
CA ASP A 155 0.07 -16.16 -12.18
C ASP A 155 -0.61 -17.43 -11.63
N ASN A 156 -1.79 -17.24 -11.03
CA ASN A 156 -2.83 -18.27 -10.89
C ASN A 156 -4.16 -17.63 -11.28
#